data_AF-A0A2T5X600-F1
#
_entry.id   AF-A0A2T5X600-F1
#
_cell.length_a   1.000
_cell.length_b   1.000
_cell.length_c   1.000
_cell.angle_alpha   90.00
_cell.angle_beta   90.00
_cell.angle_gamma   90.00
#
_symmetry.space_group_name_H-M   'P 1'
#
loop_
_entity.id
_entity.type
_entity.pdbx_description
1 polymer ?
#
loop_
_entity_poly.entity_id
_entity_poly.type
_entity_poly.pdbx_seq_one_letter_code
_entity_poly.pdbx_strand_id
1 'polypeptide(L)'
;MVYGARLRPSRGVNVAAVAGVLILIMSPILAPFTATTLAYSSSGSDYVAQNFQGANNSSSVSFDDWSMSSGVYLATATDIRDAQEFALAEVLKLGWNEDEFMCLVNLWNRESHWNYRAHNVGSGAYGIPQALPGSKMASAGADWETNPRTQIRWGLGYIDNRYGSPCDAWQHSQDTGWY
;
A
#
# COMPACT_ATOMS: atom_id res chain seq x y z
N MET A 1 -5.47 -44.00 -13.00
CA MET A 1 -4.30 -43.10 -13.17
C MET A 1 -4.70 -41.70 -12.68
N VAL A 2 -3.72 -40.94 -12.16
CA VAL A 2 -3.80 -39.53 -11.69
C VAL A 2 -3.28 -38.64 -12.85
N TYR A 3 -3.59 -37.34 -13.05
CA TYR A 3 -4.02 -36.20 -12.20
C TYR A 3 -5.11 -35.36 -12.92
N GLY A 4 -5.74 -34.31 -12.38
CA GLY A 4 -5.61 -33.58 -11.10
C GLY A 4 -5.53 -32.06 -11.34
N ALA A 5 -6.64 -31.34 -11.16
CA ALA A 5 -6.72 -29.90 -11.38
C ALA A 5 -6.55 -29.11 -10.08
N ARG A 6 -5.53 -28.23 -10.00
CA ARG A 6 -5.40 -27.26 -8.91
C ARG A 6 -5.98 -25.92 -9.32
N LEU A 7 -7.05 -25.51 -8.64
CA LEU A 7 -7.41 -24.11 -8.51
C LEU A 7 -6.42 -23.45 -7.53
N ARG A 8 -5.99 -22.21 -7.79
CA ARG A 8 -5.43 -21.33 -6.75
C ARG A 8 -6.27 -20.05 -6.69
N PRO A 9 -6.81 -19.68 -5.51
CA PRO A 9 -7.73 -18.56 -5.37
C PRO A 9 -7.00 -17.24 -5.14
N SER A 10 -7.74 -16.17 -5.44
CA SER A 10 -7.49 -14.80 -5.03
C SER A 10 -7.50 -14.60 -3.51
N ARG A 11 -6.65 -13.66 -3.04
CA ARG A 11 -6.85 -12.66 -1.98
C ARG A 11 -5.50 -11.94 -1.75
N GLY A 12 -5.44 -10.67 -1.36
CA GLY A 12 -6.52 -9.78 -0.95
C GLY A 12 -6.32 -9.28 0.48
N VAL A 13 -5.82 -8.05 0.58
CA VAL A 13 -5.81 -7.12 1.73
C VAL A 13 -4.86 -7.41 2.91
N ASN A 14 -4.22 -6.33 3.36
CA ASN A 14 -3.40 -6.18 4.56
C ASN A 14 -4.23 -6.28 5.86
N VAL A 15 -3.55 -6.31 7.02
CA VAL A 15 -3.71 -5.39 8.17
C VAL A 15 -3.02 -5.95 9.42
N ALA A 16 -2.23 -5.13 10.12
CA ALA A 16 -2.15 -5.14 11.58
C ALA A 16 -1.44 -3.87 12.11
N ALA A 17 -2.15 -3.07 12.91
CA ALA A 17 -1.56 -2.08 13.81
C ALA A 17 -2.21 -2.16 15.20
N VAL A 18 -1.49 -2.81 16.12
CA VAL A 18 -1.36 -2.56 17.56
C VAL A 18 -2.59 -2.15 18.42
N ALA A 19 -3.06 -3.14 19.20
CA ALA A 19 -3.48 -3.11 20.61
C ALA A 19 -4.46 -2.05 21.20
N GLY A 20 -5.53 -2.57 21.80
CA GLY A 20 -6.22 -1.99 22.95
C GLY A 20 -6.76 -3.11 23.86
N VAL A 21 -6.34 -3.16 25.13
CA VAL A 21 -6.70 -4.26 26.06
C VAL A 21 -7.76 -3.78 27.06
N LEU A 22 -8.91 -4.46 27.08
CA LEU A 22 -9.87 -4.36 28.18
C LEU A 22 -10.62 -5.70 28.33
N ILE A 23 -10.24 -6.50 29.34
CA ILE A 23 -10.97 -7.74 29.71
C ILE A 23 -11.21 -7.73 31.22
N LEU A 24 -12.48 -7.58 31.61
CA LEU A 24 -12.97 -7.85 32.95
C LEU A 24 -13.41 -9.31 33.04
N ILE A 25 -12.63 -10.18 33.70
CA ILE A 25 -13.12 -11.43 34.34
C ILE A 25 -12.08 -11.98 35.32
N MET A 26 -12.51 -12.24 36.57
CA MET A 26 -11.89 -13.11 37.58
C MET A 26 -12.85 -13.12 38.79
N SER A 27 -13.17 -14.24 39.46
CA SER A 27 -12.57 -15.58 39.50
C SER A 27 -13.63 -16.63 39.92
N PRO A 28 -13.32 -17.93 40.07
CA PRO A 28 -12.15 -18.71 39.61
C PRO A 28 -12.58 -19.88 38.67
N ILE A 29 -11.68 -20.65 38.06
CA ILE A 29 -11.13 -21.91 38.61
C ILE A 29 -9.86 -22.30 37.83
N LEU A 30 -8.81 -22.66 38.59
CA LEU A 30 -7.57 -23.36 38.22
C LEU A 30 -6.78 -22.93 36.97
N ALA A 31 -5.55 -22.46 37.22
CA ALA A 31 -4.45 -22.38 36.27
C ALA A 31 -3.84 -23.79 36.01
N PRO A 32 -2.85 -23.94 35.10
CA PRO A 32 -1.53 -23.36 35.33
C PRO A 32 -1.13 -22.29 34.30
N PHE A 33 -0.47 -21.25 34.80
CA PHE A 33 0.15 -20.21 34.00
C PHE A 33 1.35 -20.80 33.25
N THR A 34 1.23 -21.05 31.96
CA THR A 34 2.40 -21.29 31.11
C THR A 34 3.02 -19.95 30.75
N ALA A 35 4.16 -19.64 31.38
CA ALA A 35 4.89 -18.41 31.13
C ALA A 35 5.28 -18.32 29.64
N THR A 36 4.75 -17.31 28.94
CA THR A 36 5.19 -17.01 27.57
C THR A 36 6.58 -16.37 27.66
N THR A 37 7.62 -17.14 27.34
CA THR A 37 8.98 -16.62 27.29
C THR A 37 9.19 -15.85 25.99
N LEU A 38 9.41 -14.55 26.10
CA LEU A 38 9.79 -13.71 24.97
C LEU A 38 11.29 -13.89 24.69
N ALA A 39 11.62 -14.78 23.76
CA ALA A 39 12.98 -14.94 23.24
C ALA A 39 13.15 -14.10 21.95
N TYR A 40 14.06 -13.12 21.99
CA TYR A 40 14.52 -12.39 20.81
C TYR A 40 15.92 -12.87 20.44
N SER A 41 16.08 -13.40 19.23
CA SER A 41 17.39 -13.83 18.71
C SER A 41 17.65 -13.17 17.36
N SER A 42 18.53 -12.16 17.34
CA SER A 42 19.05 -11.54 16.13
C SER A 42 20.38 -12.17 15.71
N SER A 43 20.34 -13.17 14.83
CA SER A 43 21.49 -13.54 14.00
C SER A 43 21.42 -12.74 12.70
N GLY A 44 22.53 -12.10 12.32
CA GLY A 44 22.52 -11.05 11.30
C GLY A 44 22.28 -11.54 9.87
N SER A 45 21.67 -10.64 9.07
CA SER A 45 21.29 -10.79 7.66
C SER A 45 20.31 -11.94 7.38
N ASP A 46 19.25 -11.58 6.65
CA ASP A 46 18.18 -12.46 6.12
C ASP A 46 16.96 -12.70 7.03
N TYR A 47 15.90 -11.95 6.69
CA TYR A 47 14.45 -12.20 6.86
C TYR A 47 13.93 -12.85 8.16
N VAL A 48 13.25 -12.05 8.99
CA VAL A 48 12.62 -12.49 10.25
C VAL A 48 11.33 -13.27 10.00
N ALA A 49 11.35 -14.58 10.25
CA ALA A 49 10.15 -15.40 10.39
C ALA A 49 9.60 -15.34 11.82
N GLN A 50 8.34 -14.95 12.00
CA GLN A 50 7.64 -15.08 13.29
C GLN A 50 6.90 -16.42 13.35
N ASN A 51 7.23 -17.25 14.34
CA ASN A 51 6.72 -18.61 14.47
C ASN A 51 5.73 -18.71 15.64
N PHE A 52 4.49 -19.11 15.38
CA PHE A 52 3.44 -19.21 16.40
C PHE A 52 3.14 -20.67 16.73
N GLN A 53 3.47 -21.11 17.95
CA GLN A 53 3.27 -22.49 18.41
C GLN A 53 1.98 -22.61 19.23
N GLY A 54 0.87 -22.91 18.56
CA GLY A 54 -0.36 -23.39 19.22
C GLY A 54 -0.34 -24.91 19.35
N ALA A 55 -0.80 -25.45 20.48
CA ALA A 55 -0.51 -26.82 20.94
C ALA A 55 -0.86 -27.99 20.01
N ASN A 56 -1.55 -27.79 18.88
CA ASN A 56 -1.85 -28.83 17.88
C ASN A 56 -1.80 -28.35 16.42
N ASN A 57 -1.20 -27.20 16.10
CA ASN A 57 -1.07 -26.75 14.70
C ASN A 57 0.20 -25.92 14.46
N SER A 58 0.95 -26.28 13.41
CA SER A 58 2.13 -25.55 12.94
C SER A 58 1.84 -25.00 11.54
N SER A 59 1.63 -23.69 11.46
CA SER A 59 1.41 -22.98 10.20
C SER A 59 2.53 -21.97 9.98
N SER A 60 3.42 -22.27 9.04
CA SER A 60 4.40 -21.30 8.53
C SER A 60 3.80 -20.53 7.34
N VAL A 61 4.08 -19.23 7.28
CA VAL A 61 3.80 -18.40 6.11
C VAL A 61 5.14 -17.94 5.55
N SER A 62 5.45 -18.39 4.33
CA SER A 62 6.64 -18.00 3.57
C SER A 62 6.17 -17.21 2.35
N PHE A 63 6.80 -16.07 2.09
CA PHE A 63 6.38 -15.14 1.03
C PHE A 63 7.15 -15.33 -0.29
N ASP A 64 8.12 -16.24 -0.31
CA ASP A 64 8.99 -16.51 -1.46
C ASP A 64 8.39 -17.59 -2.38
N ASP A 65 7.39 -17.20 -3.21
CA ASP A 65 7.24 -17.68 -4.60
C ASP A 65 6.01 -17.02 -5.28
N TRP A 66 6.23 -15.84 -5.89
CA TRP A 66 5.37 -15.39 -6.98
C TRP A 66 6.18 -14.72 -8.10
N SER A 67 7.03 -15.52 -8.74
CA SER A 67 7.74 -15.12 -9.96
C SER A 67 6.79 -15.09 -11.17
N MET A 68 6.21 -13.92 -11.47
CA MET A 68 5.67 -13.64 -12.81
C MET A 68 6.69 -12.85 -13.64
N SER A 69 7.38 -13.55 -14.54
CA SER A 69 8.20 -12.94 -15.58
C SER A 69 7.31 -12.34 -16.67
N SER A 70 7.03 -11.04 -16.56
CA SER A 70 6.39 -10.23 -17.61
C SER A 70 6.81 -8.77 -17.43
N GLY A 71 6.87 -8.00 -18.53
CA GLY A 71 7.36 -6.62 -18.55
C GLY A 71 6.45 -5.57 -17.90
N VAL A 72 5.89 -5.89 -16.74
CA VAL A 72 5.03 -5.01 -15.93
C VAL A 72 5.77 -4.76 -14.63
N TYR A 73 6.30 -3.54 -14.45
CA TYR A 73 6.81 -3.14 -13.14
C TYR A 73 5.62 -3.02 -12.19
N LEU A 74 5.60 -3.85 -11.14
CA LEU A 74 4.72 -3.68 -9.99
C LEU A 74 5.51 -2.90 -8.92
N ALA A 75 4.90 -1.86 -8.35
CA ALA A 75 5.52 -1.14 -7.24
C ALA A 75 5.64 -2.08 -6.03
N THR A 76 6.79 -2.10 -5.38
CA THR A 76 6.97 -2.91 -4.17
C THR A 76 6.21 -2.28 -3.00
N ALA A 77 5.91 -3.07 -1.96
CA ALA A 77 5.29 -2.54 -0.74
C ALA A 77 6.13 -1.42 -0.10
N THR A 78 7.45 -1.47 -0.25
CA THR A 78 8.39 -0.41 0.15
C THR A 78 8.21 0.84 -0.72
N ASP A 79 8.24 0.71 -2.06
CA ASP A 79 8.05 1.85 -2.98
C ASP A 79 6.73 2.59 -2.70
N ILE A 80 5.64 1.83 -2.49
CA ILE A 80 4.31 2.38 -2.19
C ILE A 80 4.32 3.12 -0.85
N ARG A 81 4.87 2.51 0.20
CA ARG A 81 4.94 3.14 1.53
C ARG A 81 5.77 4.42 1.51
N ASP A 82 6.95 4.39 0.91
CA ASP A 82 7.86 5.53 0.86
C ASP A 82 7.29 6.67 -0.01
N ALA A 83 6.48 6.34 -1.03
CA ALA A 83 5.69 7.29 -1.80
C ALA A 83 4.51 7.89 -0.99
N GLN A 84 3.79 7.05 -0.23
CA GLN A 84 2.68 7.48 0.63
C GLN A 84 3.15 8.36 1.79
N GLU A 85 4.27 8.03 2.43
CA GLU A 85 4.88 8.86 3.49
C GLU A 85 5.28 10.24 2.95
N PHE A 86 5.88 10.29 1.76
CA PHE A 86 6.18 11.57 1.11
C PHE A 86 4.90 12.35 0.75
N ALA A 87 3.88 11.69 0.21
CA ALA A 87 2.61 12.33 -0.13
C ALA A 87 1.91 12.90 1.10
N LEU A 88 1.85 12.17 2.23
CA LEU A 88 1.32 12.69 3.49
C LEU A 88 2.07 13.96 3.93
N ALA A 89 3.40 13.94 3.87
CA ALA A 89 4.21 15.10 4.22
C ALA A 89 4.00 16.31 3.31
N GLU A 90 3.64 16.14 2.03
CA GLU A 90 3.29 17.25 1.14
C GLU A 90 1.82 17.69 1.31
N VAL A 91 0.87 16.77 1.57
CA VAL A 91 -0.54 17.07 1.88
C VAL A 91 -0.63 17.98 3.12
N LEU A 92 0.07 17.63 4.20
CA LEU A 92 0.11 18.44 5.43
C LEU A 92 0.74 19.83 5.20
N LYS A 93 1.68 19.97 4.26
CA LYS A 93 2.27 21.28 3.89
C LYS A 93 1.32 22.17 3.10
N LEU A 94 0.36 21.58 2.38
CA LEU A 94 -0.70 22.30 1.66
C LEU A 94 -1.83 22.75 2.59
N GLY A 95 -1.80 22.36 3.88
CA GLY A 95 -2.82 22.71 4.87
C GLY A 95 -4.02 21.77 4.89
N TRP A 96 -3.98 20.69 4.10
CA TRP A 96 -4.92 19.58 4.16
C TRP A 96 -4.59 18.64 5.34
N ASN A 97 -5.56 17.84 5.77
CA ASN A 97 -5.44 16.94 6.93
C ASN A 97 -5.26 15.47 6.52
N GLU A 98 -5.27 14.56 7.52
CA GLU A 98 -5.17 13.12 7.31
C GLU A 98 -6.38 12.52 6.58
N ASP A 99 -7.58 13.10 6.70
CA ASP A 99 -8.77 12.62 5.96
C ASP A 99 -8.61 12.86 4.46
N GLU A 100 -8.13 14.04 4.08
CA GLU A 100 -7.74 14.37 2.70
C GLU A 100 -6.65 13.43 2.18
N PHE A 101 -5.66 13.07 3.01
CA PHE A 101 -4.68 12.05 2.65
C PHE A 101 -5.33 10.67 2.41
N MET A 102 -6.34 10.27 3.19
CA MET A 102 -7.05 9.00 2.97
C MET A 102 -7.85 9.02 1.65
N CYS A 103 -8.44 10.15 1.28
CA CYS A 103 -9.06 10.34 -0.05
C CYS A 103 -8.01 10.21 -1.17
N LEU A 104 -6.85 10.84 -1.02
CA LEU A 104 -5.73 10.71 -1.97
C LEU A 104 -5.25 9.27 -2.14
N VAL A 105 -5.14 8.52 -1.03
CA VAL A 105 -4.77 7.10 -1.04
C VAL A 105 -5.76 6.27 -1.85
N ASN A 106 -7.07 6.47 -1.66
CA ASN A 106 -8.10 5.77 -2.44
C ASN A 106 -8.06 6.13 -3.92
N LEU A 107 -7.90 7.43 -4.23
CA LEU A 107 -7.79 7.95 -5.59
C LEU A 107 -6.60 7.31 -6.33
N TRP A 108 -5.37 7.52 -5.86
CA TRP A 108 -4.18 6.99 -6.54
C TRP A 108 -4.00 5.47 -6.43
N ASN A 109 -4.67 4.80 -5.48
CA ASN A 109 -4.83 3.34 -5.54
C ASN A 109 -5.60 2.92 -6.79
N ARG A 110 -6.70 3.60 -7.11
CA ARG A 110 -7.52 3.30 -8.28
C ARG A 110 -6.82 3.60 -9.60
N GLU A 111 -6.10 4.72 -9.66
CA GLU A 111 -5.41 5.16 -10.87
C GLU A 111 -4.21 4.27 -11.23
N SER A 112 -3.37 3.91 -10.25
CA SER A 112 -2.08 3.27 -10.51
C SER A 112 -1.65 2.22 -9.49
N HIS A 113 -2.37 2.04 -8.38
CA HIS A 113 -1.88 1.34 -7.20
C HIS A 113 -0.54 1.93 -6.68
N TRP A 114 -0.43 3.27 -6.71
CA TRP A 114 0.77 4.04 -6.34
C TRP A 114 2.02 3.71 -7.17
N ASN A 115 1.84 3.19 -8.38
CA ASN A 115 2.93 2.79 -9.25
C ASN A 115 3.42 3.93 -10.16
N TYR A 116 4.59 4.47 -9.86
CA TYR A 116 5.19 5.56 -10.64
C TYR A 116 5.63 5.19 -12.07
N ARG A 117 5.65 3.90 -12.43
CA ARG A 117 5.88 3.44 -13.81
C ARG A 117 4.61 2.88 -14.47
N ALA A 118 3.43 3.07 -13.87
CA ALA A 118 2.18 2.67 -14.49
C ALA A 118 1.96 3.45 -15.79
N HIS A 119 1.98 2.76 -16.93
CA HIS A 119 1.77 3.36 -18.24
C HIS A 119 0.60 2.66 -18.95
N ASN A 120 -0.46 3.41 -19.20
CA ASN A 120 -1.60 2.92 -19.97
C ASN A 120 -1.33 3.12 -21.46
N VAL A 121 -0.94 2.04 -22.16
CA VAL A 121 -0.57 2.07 -23.58
C VAL A 121 -1.71 2.55 -24.51
N GLY A 122 -2.97 2.41 -24.08
CA GLY A 122 -4.13 2.85 -24.86
C GLY A 122 -4.39 4.35 -24.79
N SER A 123 -4.19 4.97 -23.62
CA SER A 123 -4.44 6.41 -23.42
C SER A 123 -3.17 7.27 -23.45
N GLY A 124 -2.00 6.71 -23.12
CA GLY A 124 -0.77 7.46 -22.86
C GLY A 124 -0.70 8.08 -21.46
N ALA A 125 -1.57 7.67 -20.54
CA ALA A 125 -1.52 8.09 -19.14
C ALA A 125 -0.33 7.47 -18.41
N TYR A 126 0.34 8.25 -17.54
CA TYR A 126 1.59 7.83 -16.88
C TYR A 126 1.64 8.13 -15.38
N GLY A 127 2.25 7.22 -14.63
CA GLY A 127 2.71 7.42 -13.27
C GLY A 127 1.63 7.30 -12.19
N ILE A 128 1.99 7.66 -10.96
CA ILE A 128 1.11 7.64 -9.78
C ILE A 128 -0.25 8.34 -10.07
N PRO A 129 -0.28 9.59 -10.58
CA PRO A 129 -1.52 10.31 -10.83
C PRO A 129 -2.20 9.97 -12.17
N GLN A 130 -1.64 9.06 -12.99
CA GLN A 130 -2.10 8.80 -14.37
C GLN A 130 -2.21 10.06 -15.24
N ALA A 131 -1.19 10.91 -15.19
CA ALA A 131 -1.18 12.19 -15.93
C ALA A 131 -1.25 11.99 -17.45
N LEU A 132 -2.10 12.78 -18.13
CA LEU A 132 -2.31 12.70 -19.58
C LEU A 132 -2.04 14.04 -20.30
N PRO A 133 -1.01 14.13 -21.17
CA PRO A 133 0.13 13.21 -21.27
C PRO A 133 1.04 13.31 -20.04
N GLY A 134 1.78 12.23 -19.75
CA GLY A 134 2.71 12.17 -18.60
C GLY A 134 3.74 13.31 -18.57
N SER A 135 4.16 13.81 -19.74
CA SER A 135 5.10 14.93 -19.88
C SER A 135 4.65 16.25 -19.24
N LYS A 136 3.37 16.42 -18.90
CA LYS A 136 2.91 17.54 -18.06
C LYS A 136 3.63 17.59 -16.71
N MET A 137 4.03 16.43 -16.16
CA MET A 137 4.75 16.33 -14.89
C MET A 137 6.16 16.95 -14.94
N ALA A 138 6.69 17.25 -16.12
CA ALA A 138 7.96 17.97 -16.29
C ALA A 138 7.96 19.37 -15.64
N SER A 139 6.80 19.98 -15.39
CA SER A 139 6.70 21.26 -14.67
C SER A 139 7.05 21.15 -13.17
N ALA A 140 6.99 19.95 -12.59
CA ALA A 140 7.42 19.69 -11.20
C ALA A 140 8.88 19.21 -11.10
N GLY A 141 9.48 18.75 -12.22
CA GLY A 141 10.85 18.26 -12.28
C GLY A 141 11.15 17.51 -13.58
N ALA A 142 12.38 17.63 -14.09
CA ALA A 142 12.81 16.98 -15.33
C ALA A 142 12.89 15.44 -15.22
N ASP A 143 12.91 14.90 -13.99
CA ASP A 143 12.99 13.49 -13.64
C ASP A 143 11.62 12.81 -13.43
N TRP A 144 10.54 13.47 -13.86
CA TRP A 144 9.15 13.05 -13.65
C TRP A 144 8.84 11.60 -14.06
N GLU A 145 9.52 11.06 -15.07
CA GLU A 145 9.28 9.70 -15.56
C GLU A 145 9.74 8.64 -14.55
N THR A 146 10.82 8.90 -13.80
CA THR A 146 11.45 7.91 -12.90
C THR A 146 11.38 8.28 -11.42
N ASN A 147 10.97 9.51 -11.06
CA ASN A 147 10.91 9.95 -9.67
C ASN A 147 9.46 10.05 -9.15
N PRO A 148 9.01 9.15 -8.24
CA PRO A 148 7.67 9.22 -7.64
C PRO A 148 7.40 10.54 -6.93
N ARG A 149 8.41 11.19 -6.32
CA ARG A 149 8.25 12.45 -5.59
C ARG A 149 7.90 13.61 -6.53
N THR A 150 8.47 13.61 -7.73
CA THR A 150 8.14 14.59 -8.79
C THR A 150 6.71 14.39 -9.28
N GLN A 151 6.27 13.15 -9.48
CA GLN A 151 4.90 12.82 -9.86
C GLN A 151 3.88 13.20 -8.78
N ILE A 152 4.18 12.93 -7.51
CA ILE A 152 3.34 13.30 -6.36
C ILE A 152 3.16 14.81 -6.28
N ARG A 153 4.24 15.59 -6.36
CA ARG A 153 4.16 17.07 -6.35
C ARG A 153 3.29 17.61 -7.47
N TRP A 154 3.46 17.08 -8.69
CA TRP A 154 2.62 17.48 -9.81
C TRP A 154 1.16 17.10 -9.59
N GLY A 155 0.90 15.87 -9.14
CA GLY A 155 -0.44 15.37 -8.89
C GLY A 155 -1.19 16.13 -7.81
N LEU A 156 -0.53 16.47 -6.69
CA LEU A 156 -1.11 17.31 -5.64
C LEU A 156 -1.42 18.72 -6.14
N GLY A 157 -0.50 19.33 -6.90
CA GLY A 157 -0.73 20.63 -7.52
C GLY A 157 -1.85 20.61 -8.56
N TYR A 158 -2.01 19.53 -9.31
CA TYR A 158 -3.15 19.35 -10.23
C TYR A 158 -4.48 19.20 -9.47
N ILE A 159 -4.49 18.44 -8.37
CA ILE A 159 -5.66 18.30 -7.49
C ILE A 159 -6.06 19.66 -6.90
N ASP A 160 -5.14 20.40 -6.32
CA ASP A 160 -5.37 21.74 -5.76
C ASP A 160 -6.00 22.68 -6.80
N ASN A 161 -5.36 22.81 -7.97
CA ASN A 161 -5.83 23.73 -9.03
C ASN A 161 -7.17 23.35 -9.66
N ARG A 162 -7.56 22.06 -9.66
CA ARG A 162 -8.76 21.58 -10.40
C ARG A 162 -9.93 21.19 -9.49
N TYR A 163 -9.64 20.86 -8.23
CA TYR A 163 -10.62 20.38 -7.24
C TYR A 163 -10.60 21.12 -5.92
N GLY A 164 -9.49 21.76 -5.54
CA GLY A 164 -9.31 22.37 -4.22
C GLY A 164 -8.95 21.39 -3.11
N SER A 165 -9.38 20.12 -3.18
CA SER A 165 -8.92 19.08 -2.25
C SER A 165 -8.89 17.65 -2.83
N PRO A 166 -8.07 16.73 -2.27
CA PRO A 166 -8.08 15.31 -2.58
C PRO A 166 -9.44 14.60 -2.41
N CYS A 167 -10.27 14.99 -1.44
CA CYS A 167 -11.60 14.42 -1.23
C CYS A 167 -12.61 14.90 -2.28
N ASP A 168 -12.55 16.17 -2.70
CA ASP A 168 -13.36 16.66 -3.82
C ASP A 168 -12.94 15.97 -5.14
N ALA A 169 -11.64 15.77 -5.34
CA ALA A 169 -11.11 14.98 -6.45
C ALA A 169 -11.58 13.51 -6.40
N TRP A 170 -11.49 12.86 -5.24
CA TRP A 170 -11.94 11.48 -5.04
C TRP A 170 -13.44 11.35 -5.29
N GLN A 171 -14.27 12.24 -4.75
CA GLN A 171 -15.72 12.25 -4.95
C GLN A 171 -16.09 12.39 -6.43
N HIS A 172 -15.54 13.39 -7.12
CA HIS A 172 -15.73 13.53 -8.57
C HIS A 172 -15.30 12.27 -9.33
N SER A 173 -14.22 11.63 -8.90
CA SER A 173 -13.73 10.41 -9.51
C SER A 173 -14.67 9.21 -9.28
N GLN A 174 -15.35 9.13 -8.13
CA GLN A 174 -16.39 8.11 -7.88
C GLN A 174 -17.62 8.32 -8.76
N ASP A 175 -18.03 9.57 -8.96
CA ASP A 175 -19.23 9.93 -9.72
C ASP A 175 -19.04 9.80 -11.24
N THR A 176 -17.83 10.07 -11.74
CA THR A 176 -17.57 10.20 -13.19
C THR A 176 -16.60 9.15 -13.76
N GLY A 177 -15.82 8.47 -12.91
CA GLY A 177 -14.81 7.50 -13.31
C GLY A 177 -13.44 8.07 -13.70
N TRP A 178 -13.24 9.39 -13.66
CA TRP A 178 -11.97 10.07 -13.96
C TRP A 178 -11.72 11.23 -12.98
N TYR A 179 -10.48 11.72 -12.94
CA TYR A 179 -10.16 12.99 -12.28
C TYR A 179 -9.15 13.81 -13.09
#